data_AF-A0A6V8EZD1-F1
#
_entry.id   AF-A0A6V8EZD1-F1
#
_cell.length_a   1.000
_cell.length_b   1.000
_cell.length_c   1.000
_cell.angle_alpha   90.00
_cell.angle_beta   90.00
_cell.angle_gamma   90.00
#
_symmetry.space_group_name_H-M   'P 1'
#
loop_
_entity.id
_entity.type
_entity.pdbx_description
1 polymer ?
#
loop_
_entity_poly.entity_id
_entity_poly.type
_entity_poly.pdbx_seq_one_letter_code
_entity_poly.pdbx_strand_id
1 'polypeptide(L)'
;MRQKNIGKKIFCIILITALISGVGQATIINTETRPTNEVAEWVIMMYLNGDNNLSAAQGQVLETIRQAGSSAQVQIALLIDQNAVGDTRLYYLDGTTLVQQSWPSESSMDDPATIVSYVTKVKNDVPANHYALLISSNKGSGWQGVCWDDHGRGQMITMPELLSALNQITDNGANKIDILGIETCMTGNMEVAYQINSCVSFFIAYPECAMLGEWPYVQSFNNLKNNSGMTPKEFAITMVNYFVPHDYPQYRMKTTMAATNLSSLPGLAAEINELGVFFLNHLDQYKNQITTALEGARIYARLWYIDYYIDLYNFLDLCTISDPDFTAIKSTIKATMDTAVLANVNLPDDPAHGLSIYFPRRAGDYNDSLRYPILPSPYEATNFAIYTHWDEFLKTFLGIANNTAPTKPTITGPAKGKIGVIYEFTIKATDAEDQPVQYFVEWGDGNTTGWLGPYNSSQQITINHSWLTKETFTVRAKAKDSLGAESEWATLAVKIPVALGKSRIILIGKITSVEKNKPVGFRFLPIKVLEISKIVGQNKTTKMLDETFGEYPCCGYLPFSEFKGIVTKNLLVGIWVIPS
;
A
#
# COMPACT_ATOMS: atom_id res chain seq x y z
N MET A 1 55.85 -10.43 18.54
CA MET A 1 57.11 -10.65 17.81
C MET A 1 57.65 -12.03 18.18
N ARG A 2 58.04 -12.85 17.18
CA ARG A 2 58.48 -14.28 17.25
C ARG A 2 57.38 -15.25 17.75
N GLN A 3 57.19 -16.48 17.25
CA GLN A 3 57.60 -17.23 16.07
C GLN A 3 56.76 -18.54 16.07
N LYS A 4 56.50 -19.08 14.88
CA LYS A 4 55.85 -20.36 14.49
C LYS A 4 56.00 -21.59 15.42
N ASN A 5 54.99 -22.48 15.35
CA ASN A 5 55.10 -23.95 15.16
C ASN A 5 53.71 -24.49 14.74
N ILE A 6 53.42 -24.90 13.49
CA ILE A 6 53.83 -26.10 12.71
C ILE A 6 53.26 -27.44 13.23
N GLY A 7 52.48 -28.12 12.37
CA GLY A 7 52.31 -29.60 12.37
C GLY A 7 50.86 -30.08 12.21
N LYS A 8 50.26 -30.09 11.00
CA LYS A 8 50.10 -31.22 10.04
C LYS A 8 49.30 -32.46 10.52
N LYS A 9 48.08 -32.57 9.95
CA LYS A 9 47.35 -33.73 9.34
C LYS A 9 47.71 -35.19 9.76
N ILE A 10 46.69 -36.02 10.03
CA ILE A 10 46.17 -37.11 9.17
C ILE A 10 45.02 -37.89 9.86
N PHE A 11 43.93 -38.07 9.09
CA PHE A 11 42.88 -39.11 9.00
C PHE A 11 42.88 -40.35 9.93
N CYS A 12 41.70 -40.74 10.42
CA CYS A 12 41.22 -42.14 10.46
C CYS A 12 39.69 -42.23 10.67
N ILE A 13 39.02 -42.96 9.76
CA ILE A 13 37.61 -43.36 9.73
C ILE A 13 37.45 -44.65 10.55
N ILE A 14 36.45 -44.74 11.44
CA ILE A 14 35.68 -46.00 11.69
C ILE A 14 34.21 -45.65 11.95
N LEU A 15 33.37 -46.27 11.11
CA LEU A 15 31.92 -46.43 11.14
C LEU A 15 31.58 -47.76 11.85
N ILE A 16 30.40 -47.85 12.49
CA ILE A 16 29.51 -49.04 12.71
C ILE A 16 28.67 -48.72 13.97
N THR A 17 27.48 -48.12 13.84
CA THR A 17 26.15 -48.66 13.49
C THR A 17 25.39 -49.39 14.60
N ALA A 18 24.15 -48.92 14.76
CA ALA A 18 22.93 -49.65 15.10
C ALA A 18 22.61 -49.92 16.58
N LEU A 19 21.68 -49.11 17.11
CA LEU A 19 20.47 -49.66 17.72
C LEU A 19 19.25 -48.86 17.23
N ILE A 20 18.55 -49.50 16.31
CA ILE A 20 17.24 -49.18 15.77
C ILE A 20 16.20 -49.55 16.83
N SER A 21 15.35 -48.62 17.24
CA SER A 21 13.92 -48.81 17.53
C SER A 21 13.36 -47.56 18.22
N GLY A 22 13.19 -46.53 17.41
CA GLY A 22 12.50 -45.30 17.80
C GLY A 22 11.80 -44.74 16.58
N VAL A 23 11.04 -45.58 15.87
CA VAL A 23 9.99 -45.10 14.98
C VAL A 23 8.93 -44.50 15.90
N GLY A 24 9.17 -43.27 16.34
CA GLY A 24 8.12 -42.41 16.85
C GLY A 24 7.18 -42.21 15.67
N GLN A 25 5.99 -42.79 15.78
CA GLN A 25 4.91 -42.59 14.83
C GLN A 25 4.88 -41.11 14.45
N ALA A 26 5.03 -40.82 13.16
CA ALA A 26 4.47 -39.60 12.62
C ALA A 26 2.99 -39.64 13.00
N THR A 27 2.63 -38.80 13.97
CA THR A 27 1.23 -38.58 14.31
C THR A 27 0.62 -38.02 13.05
N ILE A 28 -0.17 -38.85 12.38
CA ILE A 28 -1.09 -38.43 11.33
C ILE A 28 -1.91 -37.30 11.98
N ILE A 29 -1.70 -36.08 11.51
CA ILE A 29 -2.55 -34.95 11.86
C ILE A 29 -3.92 -35.32 11.31
N ASN A 30 -4.84 -35.68 12.20
CA ASN A 30 -6.23 -35.83 11.84
C ASN A 30 -6.69 -34.51 11.22
N THR A 31 -6.95 -34.55 9.92
CA THR A 31 -7.73 -33.54 9.21
C THR A 31 -9.10 -33.43 9.87
N GLU A 32 -9.48 -32.18 10.14
CA GLU A 32 -10.81 -31.74 10.56
C GLU A 32 -11.44 -32.51 11.72
N THR A 33 -11.19 -32.03 12.95
CA THR A 33 -12.27 -31.85 13.92
C THR A 33 -11.79 -30.96 15.08
N ARG A 34 -12.53 -29.87 15.37
CA ARG A 34 -13.10 -29.76 16.71
C ARG A 34 -14.58 -29.36 16.66
N PRO A 35 -15.43 -30.05 17.42
CA PRO A 35 -16.84 -29.78 17.58
C PRO A 35 -17.10 -28.91 18.81
N THR A 36 -17.60 -27.69 18.65
CA THR A 36 -18.56 -27.08 19.58
C THR A 36 -19.30 -25.99 18.82
N ASN A 37 -20.59 -26.17 18.56
CA ASN A 37 -21.49 -25.09 18.13
C ASN A 37 -21.72 -24.03 19.24
N GLU A 38 -20.81 -23.91 20.21
CA GLU A 38 -20.90 -22.99 21.32
C GLU A 38 -20.07 -21.74 20.99
N VAL A 39 -20.71 -20.57 21.17
CA VAL A 39 -20.08 -19.26 21.03
C VAL A 39 -19.03 -19.13 22.14
N ALA A 40 -17.79 -18.83 21.78
CA ALA A 40 -16.74 -18.56 22.76
C ALA A 40 -16.92 -17.16 23.38
N GLU A 41 -16.38 -16.95 24.57
CA GLU A 41 -16.42 -15.62 25.17
C GLU A 41 -15.41 -14.69 24.52
N TRP A 42 -14.23 -15.21 24.21
CA TRP A 42 -13.15 -14.48 23.58
C TRP A 42 -12.52 -15.27 22.44
N VAL A 43 -12.20 -14.57 21.36
CA VAL A 43 -11.26 -15.01 20.33
C VAL A 43 -10.13 -13.99 20.24
N ILE A 44 -8.91 -14.46 20.44
CA ILE A 44 -7.68 -13.68 20.24
C ILE A 44 -7.06 -14.09 18.90
N MET A 45 -6.93 -13.14 17.98
CA MET A 45 -6.34 -13.31 16.66
C MET A 45 -4.95 -12.70 16.65
N MET A 46 -3.93 -13.54 16.48
CA MET A 46 -2.55 -13.12 16.34
C MET A 46 -2.18 -13.05 14.86
N TYR A 47 -1.63 -11.91 14.43
CA TYR A 47 -1.11 -11.70 13.08
C TYR A 47 0.39 -11.44 13.20
N LEU A 48 1.19 -12.49 13.00
CA LEU A 48 2.63 -12.51 13.27
C LEU A 48 3.38 -12.40 11.93
N ASN A 49 3.73 -11.17 11.54
CA ASN A 49 4.53 -10.93 10.35
C ASN A 49 6.02 -10.99 10.70
N GLY A 50 6.62 -12.15 10.43
CA GLY A 50 8.02 -12.45 10.63
C GLY A 50 8.82 -12.62 9.35
N ASP A 51 8.27 -12.37 8.16
CA ASP A 51 9.05 -12.41 6.92
C ASP A 51 9.91 -11.16 6.78
N ASN A 52 10.95 -11.12 7.62
CA ASN A 52 11.97 -10.09 7.73
C ASN A 52 12.95 -10.47 8.85
N ASN A 53 13.82 -9.54 9.24
CA ASN A 53 14.78 -9.70 10.34
C ASN A 53 14.19 -10.08 11.72
N LEU A 54 12.87 -10.07 11.93
CA LEU A 54 12.21 -10.54 13.16
C LEU A 54 11.71 -11.99 13.09
N SER A 55 11.94 -12.73 12.00
CA SER A 55 11.43 -14.09 11.80
C SER A 55 11.64 -15.05 12.97
N ALA A 56 12.88 -15.15 13.46
CA ALA A 56 13.21 -16.03 14.57
C ALA A 56 12.50 -15.61 15.86
N ALA A 57 12.32 -14.30 16.05
CA ALA A 57 11.67 -13.74 17.22
C ALA A 57 10.15 -13.94 17.16
N GLN A 58 9.52 -13.82 15.99
CA GLN A 58 8.11 -14.17 15.78
C GLN A 58 7.85 -15.66 16.05
N GLY A 59 8.80 -16.55 15.72
CA GLY A 59 8.75 -17.95 16.13
C GLY A 59 8.75 -18.14 17.66
N GLN A 60 9.50 -17.32 18.40
CA GLN A 60 9.49 -17.32 19.88
C GLN A 60 8.18 -16.78 20.46
N VAL A 61 7.60 -15.74 19.84
CA VAL A 61 6.28 -15.21 20.20
C VAL A 61 5.20 -16.29 20.02
N LEU A 62 5.21 -16.99 18.88
CA LEU A 62 4.32 -18.12 18.64
C LEU A 62 4.45 -19.19 19.73
N GLU A 63 5.66 -19.60 20.08
CA GLU A 63 5.87 -20.59 21.14
C GLU A 63 5.42 -20.09 22.51
N THR A 64 5.61 -18.81 22.81
CA THR A 64 5.16 -18.17 24.04
C THR A 64 3.63 -18.20 24.16
N ILE A 65 2.93 -17.88 23.07
CA ILE A 65 1.46 -17.90 23.01
C ILE A 65 0.94 -19.33 23.05
N ARG A 66 1.60 -20.26 22.35
CA ARG A 66 1.27 -21.69 22.38
C ARG A 66 1.38 -22.26 23.79
N GLN A 67 2.39 -21.87 24.56
CA GLN A 67 2.56 -22.28 25.96
C GLN A 67 1.51 -21.69 26.88
N ALA A 68 1.07 -20.45 26.65
CA ALA A 68 -0.09 -19.91 27.34
C ALA A 68 -1.33 -20.77 27.03
N GLY A 69 -1.59 -21.08 25.76
CA GLY A 69 -2.63 -22.01 25.33
C GLY A 69 -4.06 -21.44 25.44
N SER A 70 -5.00 -22.08 24.74
CA SER A 70 -6.43 -21.73 24.70
C SER A 70 -7.26 -22.47 25.79
N SER A 71 -8.53 -22.08 25.92
CA SER A 71 -9.56 -22.79 26.69
C SER A 71 -10.86 -22.85 25.87
N ALA A 72 -11.90 -23.53 26.35
CA ALA A 72 -13.20 -23.54 25.68
C ALA A 72 -13.79 -22.13 25.51
N GLN A 73 -13.61 -21.26 26.52
CA GLN A 73 -14.16 -19.91 26.55
C GLN A 73 -13.24 -18.85 25.93
N VAL A 74 -11.94 -19.15 25.77
CA VAL A 74 -10.96 -18.24 25.19
C VAL A 74 -10.17 -18.97 24.11
N GLN A 75 -10.54 -18.72 22.86
CA GLN A 75 -9.92 -19.32 21.68
C GLN A 75 -8.79 -18.42 21.16
N ILE A 76 -7.78 -19.03 20.56
CA ILE A 76 -6.63 -18.31 20.00
C ILE A 76 -6.35 -18.83 18.59
N ALA A 77 -6.33 -17.90 17.63
CA ALA A 77 -5.91 -18.13 16.25
C ALA A 77 -4.58 -17.42 16.00
N LEU A 78 -3.69 -18.06 15.25
CA LEU A 78 -2.36 -17.55 14.90
C LEU A 78 -2.15 -17.68 13.39
N LEU A 79 -2.05 -16.55 12.69
CA LEU A 79 -1.48 -16.49 11.36
C LEU A 79 -0.03 -16.03 11.51
N ILE A 80 0.91 -16.86 11.09
CA ILE A 80 2.34 -16.55 11.11
C ILE A 80 2.94 -16.70 9.72
N ASP A 81 3.86 -15.80 9.41
CA ASP A 81 4.72 -15.86 8.24
C ASP A 81 6.17 -15.69 8.67
N GLN A 82 7.06 -16.56 8.22
CA GLN A 82 8.47 -16.56 8.56
C GLN A 82 9.30 -16.22 7.30
N ASN A 83 10.63 -16.26 7.37
CA ASN A 83 11.48 -15.63 6.36
C ASN A 83 11.59 -16.43 5.04
N ALA A 84 10.94 -17.59 4.91
CA ALA A 84 11.07 -18.44 3.75
C ALA A 84 9.78 -18.49 2.95
N VAL A 85 9.89 -18.24 1.65
CA VAL A 85 8.77 -18.41 0.72
C VAL A 85 8.13 -19.80 0.88
N GLY A 86 6.83 -19.82 1.11
CA GLY A 86 6.02 -21.01 1.34
C GLY A 86 5.86 -21.40 2.81
N ASP A 87 6.12 -20.50 3.77
CA ASP A 87 6.06 -20.79 5.21
C ASP A 87 4.95 -20.08 6.00
N THR A 88 4.04 -19.36 5.32
CA THR A 88 2.83 -18.84 5.97
C THR A 88 1.95 -19.98 6.48
N ARG A 89 1.55 -19.94 7.76
CA ARG A 89 0.70 -20.96 8.39
C ARG A 89 -0.37 -20.33 9.28
N LEU A 90 -1.59 -20.86 9.16
CA LEU A 90 -2.70 -20.58 10.07
C LEU A 90 -2.86 -21.74 11.06
N TYR A 91 -2.90 -21.43 12.36
CA TYR A 91 -3.14 -22.37 13.44
C TYR A 91 -4.29 -21.93 14.34
N TYR A 92 -5.10 -22.88 14.78
CA TYR A 92 -5.99 -22.72 15.94
C TYR A 92 -5.39 -23.51 17.11
N LEU A 93 -5.36 -22.91 18.29
CA LEU A 93 -4.87 -23.60 19.49
C LEU A 93 -5.97 -24.47 20.11
N ASP A 94 -5.64 -25.73 20.39
CA ASP A 94 -6.41 -26.60 21.30
C ASP A 94 -5.58 -26.90 22.55
N GLY A 95 -5.88 -26.17 23.64
CA GLY A 95 -4.99 -26.10 24.79
C GLY A 95 -3.65 -25.53 24.34
N THR A 96 -2.59 -26.34 24.41
CA THR A 96 -1.23 -25.95 23.97
C THR A 96 -0.81 -26.58 22.64
N THR A 97 -1.75 -27.22 21.94
CA THR A 97 -1.51 -27.89 20.65
C THR A 97 -1.84 -26.96 19.50
N LEU A 98 -0.90 -26.80 18.56
CA LEU A 98 -1.15 -26.09 17.30
C LEU A 98 -1.90 -27.02 16.34
N VAL A 99 -3.12 -26.65 15.97
CA VAL A 99 -3.91 -27.35 14.95
C VAL A 99 -3.89 -26.52 13.68
N GLN A 100 -3.11 -26.96 12.69
CA GLN A 100 -2.98 -26.27 11.41
C GLN A 100 -4.29 -26.28 10.64
N GLN A 101 -4.67 -25.12 10.10
CA GLN A 101 -5.86 -24.93 9.27
C GLN A 101 -5.47 -24.78 7.80
N SER A 102 -6.46 -24.91 6.92
CA SER A 102 -6.26 -24.57 5.51
C SER A 102 -6.01 -23.07 5.35
N TRP A 103 -4.88 -22.73 4.74
CA TRP A 103 -4.45 -21.38 4.40
C TRP A 103 -3.45 -21.45 3.24
N PRO A 104 -3.32 -20.42 2.37
CA PRO A 104 -2.25 -20.35 1.39
C PRO A 104 -0.87 -20.61 2.02
N SER A 105 0.00 -21.32 1.33
CA SER A 105 1.33 -21.62 1.85
C SER A 105 2.23 -20.38 1.94
N GLU A 106 1.88 -19.32 1.21
CA GLU A 106 2.54 -18.02 1.20
C GLU A 106 1.46 -16.93 1.17
N SER A 107 1.62 -15.86 1.95
CA SER A 107 0.75 -14.68 1.93
C SER A 107 1.56 -13.43 2.21
N SER A 108 1.35 -12.40 1.41
CA SER A 108 1.91 -11.06 1.65
C SER A 108 1.33 -10.50 2.95
N MET A 109 2.11 -10.47 4.02
CA MET A 109 1.65 -10.01 5.32
C MET A 109 1.58 -8.48 5.42
N ASP A 110 2.15 -7.78 4.45
CA ASP A 110 2.03 -6.35 4.22
C ASP A 110 0.88 -5.98 3.25
N ASP A 111 0.05 -6.94 2.82
CA ASP A 111 -1.18 -6.70 2.05
C ASP A 111 -2.39 -6.59 3.00
N PRO A 112 -3.13 -5.46 3.01
CA PRO A 112 -4.34 -5.32 3.82
C PRO A 112 -5.39 -6.42 3.56
N ALA A 113 -5.46 -6.99 2.35
CA ALA A 113 -6.38 -8.07 2.01
C ALA A 113 -6.11 -9.37 2.81
N THR A 114 -4.86 -9.60 3.22
CA THR A 114 -4.48 -10.74 4.06
C THR A 114 -5.11 -10.62 5.45
N ILE A 115 -5.08 -9.43 6.05
CA ILE A 115 -5.76 -9.15 7.34
C ILE A 115 -7.28 -9.37 7.20
N VAL A 116 -7.90 -8.85 6.14
CA VAL A 116 -9.35 -9.02 5.88
C VAL A 116 -9.71 -10.50 5.79
N SER A 117 -8.95 -11.27 4.99
CA SER A 117 -9.20 -12.70 4.78
C SER A 117 -9.02 -13.49 6.07
N TYR A 118 -7.98 -13.17 6.85
CA TYR A 118 -7.66 -13.85 8.10
C TYR A 118 -8.75 -13.63 9.14
N VAL A 119 -9.08 -12.36 9.42
CA VAL A 119 -10.08 -12.03 10.45
C VAL A 119 -11.45 -12.56 10.07
N THR A 120 -11.84 -12.43 8.79
CA THR A 120 -13.13 -12.95 8.31
C THR A 120 -13.21 -14.47 8.46
N LYS A 121 -12.15 -15.19 8.09
CA LYS A 121 -12.09 -16.65 8.27
C LYS A 121 -12.21 -17.03 9.74
N VAL A 122 -11.44 -16.41 10.63
CA VAL A 122 -11.48 -16.74 12.06
C VAL A 122 -12.85 -16.46 12.67
N LYS A 123 -13.47 -15.30 12.38
CA LYS A 123 -14.81 -14.96 12.88
C LYS A 123 -15.88 -15.95 12.39
N ASN A 124 -15.76 -16.46 11.17
CA ASN A 124 -16.67 -17.46 10.61
C ASN A 124 -16.47 -18.85 11.22
N ASP A 125 -15.22 -19.27 11.38
CA ASP A 125 -14.88 -20.59 11.91
C ASP A 125 -15.13 -20.67 13.42
N VAL A 126 -14.92 -19.56 14.15
CA VAL A 126 -15.00 -19.47 15.61
C VAL A 126 -15.80 -18.23 16.03
N PRO A 127 -17.14 -18.35 16.14
CA PRO A 127 -17.99 -17.29 16.67
C PRO A 127 -17.68 -16.99 18.14
N ALA A 128 -17.62 -15.71 18.51
CA ALA A 128 -17.38 -15.27 19.88
C ALA A 128 -18.10 -13.97 20.23
N ASN A 129 -18.25 -13.73 21.53
CA ASN A 129 -18.80 -12.48 22.06
C ASN A 129 -17.82 -11.31 21.95
N HIS A 130 -16.51 -11.57 22.09
CA HIS A 130 -15.46 -10.57 21.97
C HIS A 130 -14.29 -11.02 21.08
N TYR A 131 -13.74 -10.06 20.34
CA TYR A 131 -12.62 -10.26 19.42
C TYR A 131 -11.47 -9.29 19.70
N ALA A 132 -10.29 -9.84 19.93
CA ALA A 132 -9.03 -9.08 19.96
C ALA A 132 -8.17 -9.44 18.75
N LEU A 133 -7.69 -8.45 18.00
CA LEU A 133 -6.70 -8.61 16.95
C LEU A 133 -5.37 -8.02 17.43
N LEU A 134 -4.31 -8.83 17.49
CA LEU A 134 -2.96 -8.41 17.88
C LEU A 134 -2.02 -8.60 16.70
N ILE A 135 -1.52 -7.49 16.16
CA ILE A 135 -0.58 -7.45 15.06
C ILE A 135 0.83 -7.30 15.63
N SER A 136 1.72 -8.24 15.31
CA SER A 136 3.14 -8.17 15.66
C SER A 136 3.96 -8.18 14.38
N SER A 137 4.82 -7.18 14.21
CA SER A 137 5.63 -7.05 13.00
C SER A 137 6.88 -6.21 13.20
N ASN A 138 7.75 -6.24 12.20
CA ASN A 138 8.90 -5.37 12.10
C ASN A 138 8.51 -4.01 11.48
N LYS A 139 9.38 -3.01 11.71
CA LYS A 139 9.36 -1.69 11.07
C LYS A 139 8.11 -0.84 11.32
N GLY A 140 7.55 -0.85 12.54
CA GLY A 140 6.61 0.19 12.96
C GLY A 140 7.17 1.61 12.69
N SER A 141 6.34 2.50 12.15
CA SER A 141 6.72 3.85 11.72
C SER A 141 5.65 4.90 12.05
N GLY A 142 4.83 4.63 13.08
CA GLY A 142 3.70 5.47 13.46
C GLY A 142 2.67 5.59 12.33
N TRP A 143 2.30 6.82 11.99
CA TRP A 143 1.33 7.11 10.94
C TRP A 143 1.76 6.67 9.52
N GLN A 144 3.04 6.39 9.28
CA GLN A 144 3.51 6.00 7.94
C GLN A 144 3.14 4.56 7.55
N GLY A 145 2.79 3.71 8.52
CA GLY A 145 2.32 2.35 8.25
C GLY A 145 2.84 1.30 9.22
N VAL A 146 2.31 0.09 9.03
CA VAL A 146 2.57 -1.11 9.83
C VAL A 146 2.74 -2.32 8.91
N CYS A 147 3.35 -3.38 9.43
CA CYS A 147 3.56 -4.65 8.71
C CYS A 147 4.47 -4.53 7.50
N TRP A 148 5.80 -4.65 7.69
CA TRP A 148 6.72 -4.82 6.56
C TRP A 148 7.03 -6.29 6.33
N ASP A 149 6.96 -6.73 5.08
CA ASP A 149 7.24 -8.08 4.62
C ASP A 149 8.30 -8.04 3.50
N ASP A 150 9.40 -8.76 3.66
CA ASP A 150 10.53 -8.79 2.72
C ASP A 150 10.21 -9.56 1.42
N HIS A 151 9.24 -10.50 1.41
CA HIS A 151 8.74 -11.17 0.20
C HIS A 151 7.31 -10.74 -0.19
N GLY A 152 6.76 -9.74 0.48
CA GLY A 152 5.46 -9.16 0.21
C GLY A 152 5.41 -8.12 -0.91
N ARG A 153 4.58 -7.09 -0.74
CA ARG A 153 4.39 -5.98 -1.71
C ARG A 153 5.60 -5.04 -1.77
N GLY A 154 6.50 -5.12 -0.79
CA GLY A 154 7.58 -4.15 -0.60
C GLY A 154 7.08 -2.83 -0.02
N GLN A 155 5.90 -2.85 0.63
CA GLN A 155 5.26 -1.69 1.20
C GLN A 155 4.41 -2.06 2.41
N MET A 156 4.70 -1.44 3.55
CA MET A 156 3.84 -1.49 4.73
C MET A 156 2.41 -1.06 4.43
N ILE A 157 1.50 -1.63 5.18
CA ILE A 157 0.10 -1.23 5.22
C ILE A 157 0.03 0.21 5.73
N THR A 158 -0.35 1.13 4.85
CA THR A 158 -0.54 2.54 5.16
C THR A 158 -1.77 2.75 6.04
N MET A 159 -1.89 3.90 6.69
CA MET A 159 -3.07 4.21 7.53
C MET A 159 -4.40 4.17 6.75
N PRO A 160 -4.50 4.71 5.51
CA PRO A 160 -5.70 4.54 4.70
C PRO A 160 -6.01 3.07 4.34
N GLU A 161 -4.99 2.28 4.01
CA GLU A 161 -5.15 0.84 3.72
C GLU A 161 -5.62 0.06 4.95
N LEU A 162 -5.06 0.35 6.13
CA LEU A 162 -5.46 -0.27 7.39
C LEU A 162 -6.92 0.05 7.72
N LEU A 163 -7.34 1.32 7.58
CA LEU A 163 -8.74 1.70 7.78
C LEU A 163 -9.66 1.00 6.76
N SER A 164 -9.26 0.91 5.49
CA SER A 164 -10.02 0.22 4.46
C SER A 164 -10.23 -1.26 4.80
N ALA A 165 -9.18 -1.95 5.28
CA ALA A 165 -9.29 -3.33 5.75
C ALA A 165 -10.23 -3.46 6.96
N LEU A 166 -10.10 -2.58 7.95
CA LEU A 166 -10.92 -2.61 9.15
C LEU A 166 -12.39 -2.29 8.86
N ASN A 167 -12.69 -1.38 7.92
CA ASN A 167 -14.06 -1.11 7.48
C ASN A 167 -14.70 -2.36 6.86
N GLN A 168 -13.96 -3.13 6.06
CA GLN A 168 -14.47 -4.39 5.51
C GLN A 168 -14.75 -5.43 6.60
N ILE A 169 -13.84 -5.56 7.57
CA ILE A 169 -13.97 -6.52 8.69
C ILE A 169 -15.14 -6.20 9.62
N THR A 170 -15.43 -4.91 9.80
CA THR A 170 -16.36 -4.42 10.83
C THR A 170 -17.69 -3.94 10.27
N ASP A 171 -17.93 -4.13 8.97
CA ASP A 171 -19.10 -3.56 8.28
C ASP A 171 -19.21 -2.04 8.53
N ASN A 172 -18.15 -1.32 8.15
CA ASN A 172 -18.00 0.14 8.34
C ASN A 172 -18.21 0.58 9.80
N GLY A 173 -17.71 -0.21 10.76
CA GLY A 173 -17.80 0.08 12.18
C GLY A 173 -19.09 -0.37 12.87
N ALA A 174 -20.04 -0.98 12.16
CA ALA A 174 -21.25 -1.54 12.78
C ALA A 174 -20.93 -2.68 13.76
N ASN A 175 -19.88 -3.46 13.47
CA ASN A 175 -19.41 -4.60 14.26
C ASN A 175 -17.93 -4.42 14.60
N LYS A 176 -17.62 -3.44 15.44
CA LYS A 176 -16.24 -3.10 15.82
C LYS A 176 -15.45 -4.31 16.34
N ILE A 177 -14.15 -4.31 16.10
CA ILE A 177 -13.21 -5.17 16.85
C ILE A 177 -13.09 -4.59 18.26
N ASP A 178 -13.20 -5.43 19.29
CA ASP A 178 -13.15 -4.95 20.67
C ASP A 178 -11.77 -4.39 21.02
N ILE A 179 -10.70 -5.10 20.66
CA ILE A 179 -9.32 -4.68 20.92
C ILE A 179 -8.46 -4.83 19.67
N LEU A 180 -7.78 -3.76 19.26
CA LEU A 180 -6.64 -3.84 18.34
C LEU A 180 -5.35 -3.55 19.10
N GLY A 181 -4.46 -4.52 19.16
CA GLY A 181 -3.09 -4.33 19.63
C GLY A 181 -2.14 -4.28 18.46
N ILE A 182 -1.22 -3.31 18.45
CA ILE A 182 -0.16 -3.26 17.44
C ILE A 182 1.20 -3.24 18.15
N GLU A 183 1.84 -4.40 18.20
CA GLU A 183 3.21 -4.62 18.69
C GLU A 183 4.20 -4.23 17.59
N THR A 184 4.34 -2.93 17.37
CA THR A 184 5.42 -2.36 16.55
C THR A 184 5.86 -1.02 17.17
N CYS A 185 7.04 -0.54 16.81
CA CYS A 185 7.52 0.75 17.32
C CYS A 185 6.63 1.91 16.87
N MET A 186 6.40 2.89 17.77
CA MET A 186 5.76 4.19 17.51
C MET A 186 4.27 4.15 17.16
N THR A 187 3.58 3.02 17.27
CA THR A 187 2.16 2.93 16.90
C THR A 187 1.22 3.44 17.98
N GLY A 188 1.68 3.66 19.21
CA GLY A 188 1.00 4.44 20.25
C GLY A 188 0.98 5.92 19.90
N ASN A 189 0.30 6.25 18.81
CA ASN A 189 0.35 7.50 18.09
C ASN A 189 -1.07 7.99 17.82
N MET A 190 -1.30 9.29 18.00
CA MET A 190 -2.61 9.93 17.93
C MET A 190 -3.27 9.71 16.56
N GLU A 191 -2.47 9.82 15.51
CA GLU A 191 -2.92 9.68 14.13
C GLU A 191 -3.35 8.25 13.84
N VAL A 192 -2.59 7.26 14.31
CA VAL A 192 -2.97 5.83 14.22
C VAL A 192 -4.27 5.58 14.99
N ALA A 193 -4.34 6.02 16.25
CA ALA A 193 -5.51 5.81 17.11
C ALA A 193 -6.78 6.47 16.52
N TYR A 194 -6.66 7.69 16.02
CA TYR A 194 -7.76 8.38 15.35
C TYR A 194 -8.14 7.71 14.03
N GLN A 195 -7.18 7.23 13.23
CA GLN A 195 -7.46 6.55 11.96
C GLN A 195 -8.44 5.38 12.13
N ILE A 196 -8.29 4.59 13.19
CA ILE A 196 -9.01 3.33 13.41
C ILE A 196 -10.27 3.46 14.30
N ASN A 197 -10.57 4.66 14.82
CA ASN A 197 -11.55 4.85 15.89
C ASN A 197 -12.99 4.41 15.54
N SER A 198 -13.36 4.45 14.27
CA SER A 198 -14.67 4.01 13.79
C SER A 198 -14.84 2.49 13.82
N CYS A 199 -13.75 1.73 13.75
CA CYS A 199 -13.76 0.26 13.59
C CYS A 199 -13.33 -0.50 14.84
N VAL A 200 -12.72 0.18 15.82
CA VAL A 200 -12.14 -0.47 17.00
C VAL A 200 -12.61 0.22 18.29
N SER A 201 -12.81 -0.54 19.36
CA SER A 201 -13.23 0.01 20.66
C SER A 201 -12.05 0.42 21.54
N PHE A 202 -11.03 -0.45 21.70
CA PHE A 202 -9.85 -0.19 22.51
C PHE A 202 -8.56 -0.46 21.72
N PHE A 203 -7.58 0.42 21.88
CA PHE A 203 -6.29 0.35 21.20
C PHE A 203 -5.16 0.15 22.20
N ILE A 204 -4.25 -0.79 21.91
CA ILE A 204 -3.09 -1.08 22.74
C ILE A 204 -1.83 -0.96 21.88
N ALA A 205 -0.88 -0.15 22.29
CA ALA A 205 0.36 0.03 21.52
C ALA A 205 1.49 0.63 22.36
N TYR A 206 2.66 0.70 21.74
CA TYR A 206 3.84 1.39 22.25
C TYR A 206 3.96 2.80 21.63
N PRO A 207 3.86 3.89 22.42
CA PRO A 207 4.25 5.22 21.95
C PRO A 207 5.73 5.29 21.57
N GLU A 208 6.56 4.56 22.31
CA GLU A 208 7.98 4.33 22.04
C GLU A 208 8.15 3.07 21.18
N CYS A 209 9.30 2.40 21.28
CA CYS A 209 9.42 0.98 21.00
C CYS A 209 9.64 0.16 22.27
N ALA A 210 9.55 -1.15 22.14
CA ALA A 210 9.87 -2.14 23.15
C ALA A 210 10.81 -3.19 22.57
N MET A 211 11.42 -4.00 23.44
CA MET A 211 12.13 -5.20 23.00
C MET A 211 11.14 -6.32 22.71
N LEU A 212 11.49 -7.17 21.74
CA LEU A 212 10.64 -8.28 21.36
C LEU A 212 10.49 -9.27 22.53
N GLY A 213 9.26 -9.69 22.80
CA GLY A 213 8.93 -10.51 23.97
C GLY A 213 8.59 -9.73 25.24
N GLU A 214 8.66 -8.39 25.22
CA GLU A 214 8.16 -7.56 26.33
C GLU A 214 6.63 -7.41 26.33
N TRP A 215 5.96 -7.73 25.22
CA TRP A 215 4.50 -7.77 25.20
C TRP A 215 3.99 -8.88 26.15
N PRO A 216 3.12 -8.57 27.14
CA PRO A 216 2.81 -9.49 28.24
C PRO A 216 1.75 -10.55 27.87
N TYR A 217 2.01 -11.32 26.81
CA TYR A 217 1.08 -12.34 26.29
C TYR A 217 0.69 -13.39 27.34
N VAL A 218 1.66 -14.00 28.01
CA VAL A 218 1.41 -15.14 28.90
C VAL A 218 0.55 -14.72 30.10
N GLN A 219 0.91 -13.62 30.76
CA GLN A 219 0.23 -13.13 31.94
C GLN A 219 -1.19 -12.68 31.60
N SER A 220 -1.34 -11.90 30.52
CA SER A 220 -2.65 -11.39 30.09
C SER A 220 -3.58 -12.52 29.63
N PHE A 221 -3.11 -13.48 28.82
CA PHE A 221 -3.96 -14.57 28.32
C PHE A 221 -4.34 -15.56 29.43
N ASN A 222 -3.43 -15.83 30.37
CA ASN A 222 -3.77 -16.64 31.54
C ASN A 222 -4.78 -15.95 32.45
N ASN A 223 -4.68 -14.62 32.63
CA ASN A 223 -5.67 -13.87 33.38
C ASN A 223 -7.06 -13.95 32.71
N LEU A 224 -7.12 -13.71 31.39
CA LEU A 224 -8.36 -13.80 30.64
C LEU A 224 -9.00 -15.19 30.69
N LYS A 225 -8.21 -16.27 30.56
CA LYS A 225 -8.74 -17.63 30.69
C LYS A 225 -9.29 -17.94 32.08
N ASN A 226 -8.70 -17.37 33.12
CA ASN A 226 -9.17 -17.53 34.49
C ASN A 226 -10.38 -16.62 34.81
N ASN A 227 -10.64 -15.62 33.96
CA ASN A 227 -11.75 -14.68 34.08
C ASN A 227 -12.33 -14.36 32.70
N SER A 228 -12.95 -15.34 32.04
CA SER A 228 -13.40 -15.19 30.64
C SER A 228 -14.55 -14.21 30.47
N GLY A 229 -15.24 -13.86 31.55
CA GLY A 229 -16.27 -12.80 31.57
C GLY A 229 -15.71 -11.37 31.65
N MET A 230 -14.38 -11.21 31.58
CA MET A 230 -13.74 -9.90 31.55
C MET A 230 -14.23 -9.09 30.35
N THR A 231 -14.64 -7.85 30.60
CA THR A 231 -15.02 -6.92 29.52
C THR A 231 -13.80 -6.51 28.70
N PRO A 232 -13.98 -6.07 27.44
CA PRO A 232 -12.84 -5.61 26.65
C PRO A 232 -12.04 -4.46 27.25
N LYS A 233 -12.71 -3.55 27.96
CA LYS A 233 -12.05 -2.46 28.68
C LYS A 233 -11.12 -3.00 29.77
N GLU A 234 -11.62 -3.93 30.58
CA GLU A 234 -10.84 -4.56 31.65
C GLU A 234 -9.66 -5.34 31.06
N PHE A 235 -9.88 -6.09 29.97
CA PHE A 235 -8.80 -6.85 29.34
C PHE A 235 -7.70 -5.97 28.76
N ALA A 236 -8.06 -4.85 28.12
CA ALA A 236 -7.09 -3.88 27.62
C ALA A 236 -6.24 -3.27 28.75
N ILE A 237 -6.88 -2.87 29.86
CA ILE A 237 -6.21 -2.34 31.05
C ILE A 237 -5.30 -3.41 31.67
N THR A 238 -5.81 -4.64 31.85
CA THR A 238 -5.05 -5.75 32.44
C THR A 238 -3.82 -6.10 31.60
N MET A 239 -3.93 -6.13 30.27
CA MET A 239 -2.79 -6.39 29.40
C MET A 239 -1.68 -5.35 29.61
N VAL A 240 -2.02 -4.06 29.61
CA VAL A 240 -1.03 -2.99 29.81
C VAL A 240 -0.45 -3.02 31.22
N ASN A 241 -1.24 -3.30 32.25
CA ASN A 241 -0.75 -3.38 33.63
C ASN A 241 0.24 -4.53 33.88
N TYR A 242 0.29 -5.54 33.01
CA TYR A 242 1.32 -6.59 33.07
C TYR A 242 2.63 -6.20 32.37
N PHE A 243 2.66 -5.11 31.62
CA PHE A 243 3.87 -4.61 30.99
C PHE A 243 4.86 -4.14 32.05
N VAL A 244 6.15 -4.43 31.84
CA VAL A 244 7.23 -3.98 32.73
C VAL A 244 8.11 -3.02 31.94
N PRO A 245 8.12 -1.72 32.28
CA PRO A 245 8.89 -0.73 31.54
C PRO A 245 10.38 -0.83 31.91
N HIS A 246 11.24 -0.61 30.91
CA HIS A 246 12.70 -0.68 31.04
C HIS A 246 13.36 0.58 30.47
N ASP A 247 14.52 0.94 31.04
CA ASP A 247 15.44 1.91 30.46
C ASP A 247 16.52 1.17 29.68
N TYR A 248 16.67 1.51 28.39
CA TYR A 248 17.74 1.06 27.53
C TYR A 248 18.62 2.25 27.11
N PRO A 249 19.58 2.67 27.95
CA PRO A 249 20.41 3.85 27.68
C PRO A 249 21.20 3.75 26.37
N GLN A 250 21.64 2.55 25.99
CA GLN A 250 22.37 2.30 24.73
C GLN A 250 21.51 2.60 23.49
N TYR A 251 20.20 2.56 23.62
CA TYR A 251 19.23 2.85 22.56
C TYR A 251 18.53 4.20 22.76
N ARG A 252 18.84 4.93 23.84
CA ARG A 252 18.15 6.16 24.25
C ARG A 252 16.63 5.97 24.30
N MET A 253 16.21 4.82 24.84
CA MET A 253 14.84 4.35 24.77
C MET A 253 14.37 3.96 26.17
N LYS A 254 13.28 4.59 26.62
CA LYS A 254 12.55 4.20 27.83
C LYS A 254 11.21 3.61 27.41
N THR A 255 10.99 2.33 27.63
CA THR A 255 9.83 1.63 27.08
C THR A 255 8.55 2.05 27.81
N THR A 256 7.46 2.13 27.06
CA THR A 256 6.13 2.50 27.59
C THR A 256 5.05 1.86 26.74
N MET A 257 3.94 1.51 27.37
CA MET A 257 2.78 0.87 26.76
C MET A 257 1.50 1.47 27.31
N ALA A 258 0.50 1.65 26.45
CA ALA A 258 -0.77 2.26 26.84
C ALA A 258 -1.99 1.59 26.21
N ALA A 259 -3.11 1.66 26.91
CA ALA A 259 -4.44 1.26 26.44
C ALA A 259 -5.31 2.51 26.31
N THR A 260 -5.89 2.71 25.14
CA THR A 260 -6.70 3.89 24.80
C THR A 260 -8.13 3.49 24.44
N ASN A 261 -9.11 4.19 25.00
CA ASN A 261 -10.52 4.11 24.61
C ASN A 261 -10.77 4.96 23.36
N LEU A 262 -11.05 4.30 22.24
CA LEU A 262 -11.18 4.98 20.96
C LEU A 262 -12.48 5.78 20.81
N SER A 263 -13.48 5.54 21.65
CA SER A 263 -14.71 6.37 21.64
C SER A 263 -14.47 7.83 22.05
N SER A 264 -13.34 8.13 22.72
CA SER A 264 -12.95 9.48 23.12
C SER A 264 -12.21 10.25 22.01
N LEU A 265 -11.74 9.57 20.96
CA LEU A 265 -10.85 10.15 19.95
C LEU A 265 -11.53 11.23 19.07
N PRO A 266 -12.81 11.12 18.67
CA PRO A 266 -13.50 12.21 17.99
C PRO A 266 -13.51 13.52 18.79
N GLY A 267 -13.79 13.43 20.10
CA GLY A 267 -13.75 14.59 21.00
C GLY A 267 -12.34 15.14 21.16
N LEU A 268 -11.37 14.27 21.41
CA LEU A 268 -9.97 14.69 21.55
C LEU A 268 -9.42 15.37 20.29
N ALA A 269 -9.74 14.84 19.11
CA ALA A 269 -9.33 15.46 17.85
C ALA A 269 -10.01 16.81 17.60
N ALA A 270 -11.26 17.00 18.04
CA ALA A 270 -11.92 18.30 17.97
C ALA A 270 -11.20 19.34 18.83
N GLU A 271 -10.75 18.97 20.04
CA GLU A 271 -9.98 19.87 20.90
C GLU A 271 -8.58 20.15 20.33
N ILE A 272 -7.93 19.15 19.72
CA ILE A 272 -6.65 19.36 19.03
C ILE A 272 -6.81 20.21 17.76
N ASN A 273 -7.96 20.13 17.09
CA ASN A 273 -8.29 21.04 16.01
C ASN A 273 -8.32 22.50 16.51
N GLU A 274 -9.02 22.77 17.62
CA GLU A 274 -9.03 24.11 18.23
C GLU A 274 -7.62 24.57 18.64
N LEU A 275 -6.78 23.66 19.13
CA LEU A 275 -5.36 23.95 19.40
C LEU A 275 -4.59 24.34 18.13
N GLY A 276 -4.77 23.59 17.04
CA GLY A 276 -4.16 23.89 15.74
C GLY A 276 -4.57 25.26 15.22
N VAL A 277 -5.87 25.57 15.26
CA VAL A 277 -6.42 26.89 14.90
C VAL A 277 -5.84 28.00 15.79
N PHE A 278 -5.80 27.78 17.11
CA PHE A 278 -5.23 28.74 18.04
C PHE A 278 -3.76 29.03 17.72
N PHE A 279 -2.95 27.99 17.53
CA PHE A 279 -1.54 28.15 17.19
C PHE A 279 -1.32 28.82 15.84
N LEU A 280 -2.13 28.51 14.82
CA LEU A 280 -2.06 29.18 13.51
C LEU A 280 -2.30 30.69 13.64
N ASN A 281 -3.36 31.08 14.33
CA ASN A 281 -3.78 32.48 14.45
C ASN A 281 -2.82 33.32 15.32
N HIS A 282 -2.07 32.68 16.20
CA HIS A 282 -1.18 33.35 17.15
C HIS A 282 0.28 32.92 17.00
N LEU A 283 0.66 32.32 15.87
CA LEU A 283 1.99 31.77 15.67
C LEU A 283 3.07 32.84 15.88
N ASP A 284 2.94 34.00 15.24
CA ASP A 284 3.90 35.10 15.36
C ASP A 284 4.10 35.57 16.81
N GLN A 285 3.06 35.47 17.63
CA GLN A 285 3.08 35.88 19.03
C GLN A 285 3.70 34.82 19.96
N TYR A 286 3.43 33.54 19.70
CA TYR A 286 3.76 32.45 20.62
C TYR A 286 4.79 31.45 20.10
N LYS A 287 5.40 31.68 18.93
CA LYS A 287 6.39 30.76 18.31
C LYS A 287 7.52 30.36 19.25
N ASN A 288 8.02 31.28 20.07
CA ASN A 288 9.10 30.98 21.02
C ASN A 288 8.64 30.04 22.13
N GLN A 289 7.47 30.28 22.73
CA GLN A 289 6.92 29.43 23.78
C GLN A 289 6.59 28.03 23.25
N ILE A 290 6.05 27.95 22.02
CA ILE A 290 5.78 26.67 21.33
C ILE A 290 7.11 25.93 21.09
N THR A 291 8.11 26.60 20.54
CA THR A 291 9.44 26.00 20.29
C THR A 291 10.11 25.50 21.57
N THR A 292 10.11 26.30 22.65
CA THR A 292 10.69 25.90 23.94
C THR A 292 9.97 24.70 24.55
N ALA A 293 8.64 24.65 24.46
CA ALA A 293 7.87 23.50 24.93
C ALA A 293 8.16 22.25 24.09
N LEU A 294 8.22 22.39 22.76
CA LEU A 294 8.58 21.31 21.85
C LEU A 294 9.98 20.76 22.18
N GLU A 295 10.96 21.62 22.47
CA GLU A 295 12.32 21.22 22.86
C GLU A 295 12.41 20.46 24.18
N GLY A 296 11.52 20.75 25.14
CA GLY A 296 11.47 20.06 26.41
C GLY A 296 10.59 18.80 26.44
N ALA A 297 9.67 18.65 25.48
CA ALA A 297 8.70 17.56 25.47
C ALA A 297 9.36 16.18 25.41
N ARG A 298 8.74 15.18 26.04
CA ARG A 298 9.14 13.77 25.87
C ARG A 298 9.07 13.38 24.41
N ILE A 299 10.24 13.03 23.87
CA ILE A 299 10.41 12.57 22.50
C ILE A 299 10.45 11.05 22.49
N TYR A 300 9.68 10.43 21.61
CA TYR A 300 9.74 9.01 21.31
C TYR A 300 10.66 8.73 20.11
N ALA A 301 11.13 7.50 19.96
CA ALA A 301 11.84 6.94 18.81
C ALA A 301 13.28 7.44 18.58
N ARG A 302 13.95 7.94 19.63
CA ARG A 302 15.32 8.48 19.55
C ARG A 302 16.36 7.46 19.08
N LEU A 303 16.07 6.16 19.21
CA LEU A 303 16.89 5.07 18.66
C LEU A 303 17.13 5.23 17.15
N TRP A 304 16.16 5.74 16.41
CA TRP A 304 16.25 5.95 14.95
C TRP A 304 16.59 7.38 14.57
N TYR A 305 17.13 8.18 15.50
CA TYR A 305 17.40 9.60 15.29
C TYR A 305 16.14 10.42 14.97
N ILE A 306 14.97 9.92 15.39
CA ILE A 306 13.69 10.61 15.27
C ILE A 306 13.50 11.48 16.50
N ASP A 307 13.06 12.72 16.28
CA ASP A 307 12.78 13.70 17.33
C ASP A 307 11.43 14.43 17.17
N TYR A 308 10.57 13.88 16.33
CA TYR A 308 9.31 14.48 15.91
C TYR A 308 8.06 13.67 16.31
N TYR A 309 8.21 12.60 17.08
CA TYR A 309 7.09 12.02 17.82
C TYR A 309 7.21 12.49 19.26
N ILE A 310 6.27 13.32 19.71
CA ILE A 310 6.30 13.89 21.05
C ILE A 310 5.08 13.48 21.86
N ASP A 311 5.21 13.53 23.18
CA ASP A 311 4.08 13.41 24.09
C ASP A 311 3.29 14.73 24.14
N LEU A 312 2.05 14.73 23.64
CA LEU A 312 1.22 15.93 23.55
C LEU A 312 0.90 16.50 24.94
N TYR A 313 0.62 15.62 25.90
CA TYR A 313 0.26 16.03 27.26
C TYR A 313 1.43 16.76 27.93
N ASN A 314 2.63 16.18 27.86
CA ASN A 314 3.84 16.79 28.40
C ASN A 314 4.24 18.07 27.64
N PHE A 315 4.10 18.09 26.31
CA PHE A 315 4.28 19.32 25.52
C PHE A 315 3.37 20.45 26.01
N LEU A 316 2.08 20.16 26.19
CA LEU A 316 1.12 21.14 26.69
C LEU A 316 1.49 21.63 28.10
N ASP A 317 1.97 20.75 28.98
CA ASP A 317 2.45 21.15 30.31
C ASP A 317 3.61 22.13 30.26
N LEU A 318 4.52 21.97 29.31
CA LEU A 318 5.68 22.82 29.11
C LEU A 318 5.36 24.15 28.39
N CYS A 319 4.21 24.24 27.71
CA CYS A 319 3.77 25.51 27.13
C CYS A 319 3.42 26.54 28.23
N THR A 320 4.14 27.67 28.22
CA THR A 320 4.01 28.78 29.18
C THR A 320 3.11 29.92 28.69
N ILE A 321 2.29 29.68 27.66
CA ILE A 321 1.33 30.65 27.13
C ILE A 321 0.24 30.89 28.18
N SER A 322 0.04 32.16 28.56
CA SER A 322 -0.94 32.58 29.58
C SER A 322 -2.26 33.08 28.99
N ASP A 323 -2.46 32.89 27.69
CA ASP A 323 -3.71 33.27 27.01
C ASP A 323 -4.89 32.46 27.59
N PRO A 324 -6.02 33.10 27.94
CA PRO A 324 -7.18 32.39 28.49
C PRO A 324 -7.73 31.30 27.57
N ASP A 325 -7.76 31.54 26.26
CA ASP A 325 -8.30 30.59 25.29
C ASP A 325 -7.38 29.38 25.17
N PHE A 326 -6.07 29.62 25.08
CA PHE A 326 -5.07 28.54 25.14
C PHE A 326 -5.18 27.73 26.43
N THR A 327 -5.34 28.40 27.57
CA THR A 327 -5.40 27.73 28.89
C THR A 327 -6.64 26.83 28.97
N ALA A 328 -7.77 27.27 28.41
CA ALA A 328 -9.00 26.47 28.32
C ALA A 328 -8.83 25.26 27.39
N ILE A 329 -8.28 25.46 26.19
CA ILE A 329 -7.99 24.38 25.22
C ILE A 329 -7.04 23.35 25.85
N LYS A 330 -5.90 23.80 26.39
CA LYS A 330 -4.91 22.97 27.10
C LYS A 330 -5.58 22.12 28.19
N SER A 331 -6.41 22.74 29.03
CA SER A 331 -7.07 22.03 30.14
C SER A 331 -8.05 20.96 29.63
N THR A 332 -8.78 21.26 28.56
CA THR A 332 -9.78 20.35 27.98
C THR A 332 -9.12 19.16 27.27
N ILE A 333 -8.05 19.39 26.50
CA ILE A 333 -7.25 18.31 25.89
C ILE A 333 -6.73 17.37 26.97
N LYS A 334 -6.09 17.91 28.01
CA LYS A 334 -5.53 17.10 29.10
C LYS A 334 -6.60 16.27 29.80
N ALA A 335 -7.73 16.86 30.18
CA ALA A 335 -8.83 16.14 30.82
C ALA A 335 -9.43 15.04 29.91
N THR A 336 -9.49 15.29 28.61
CA THR A 336 -9.95 14.29 27.63
C THR A 336 -8.94 13.16 27.49
N MET A 337 -7.64 13.45 27.47
CA MET A 337 -6.58 12.43 27.47
C MET A 337 -6.59 11.59 28.74
N ASP A 338 -6.78 12.21 29.92
CA ASP A 338 -6.90 11.50 31.21
C ASP A 338 -8.08 10.51 31.23
N THR A 339 -9.11 10.76 30.41
CA THR A 339 -10.25 9.87 30.23
C THR A 339 -10.03 8.83 29.12
N ALA A 340 -9.35 9.23 28.04
CA ALA A 340 -9.12 8.38 26.87
C ALA A 340 -8.06 7.31 27.15
N VAL A 341 -6.97 7.66 27.82
CA VAL A 341 -5.88 6.73 28.14
C VAL A 341 -6.22 5.97 29.42
N LEU A 342 -6.70 4.75 29.25
CA LEU A 342 -7.24 3.90 30.31
C LEU A 342 -6.16 3.30 31.22
N ALA A 343 -5.00 3.04 30.64
CA ALA A 343 -3.81 2.57 31.33
C ALA A 343 -2.58 3.07 30.58
N ASN A 344 -1.56 3.45 31.32
CA ASN A 344 -0.29 3.90 30.79
C ASN A 344 0.80 3.43 31.76
N VAL A 345 1.67 2.55 31.29
CA VAL A 345 2.80 2.04 32.06
C VAL A 345 4.08 2.58 31.46
N ASN A 346 4.87 3.25 32.29
CA ASN A 346 6.13 3.91 31.96
C ASN A 346 7.06 3.89 33.19
N LEU A 347 8.30 4.35 33.02
CA LEU A 347 9.22 4.50 34.14
C LEU A 347 8.78 5.67 35.06
N PRO A 348 9.05 5.62 36.38
CA PRO A 348 8.59 6.66 37.31
C PRO A 348 9.04 8.10 37.01
N ASP A 349 10.14 8.27 36.27
CA ASP A 349 10.70 9.56 35.86
C ASP A 349 10.40 9.93 34.40
N ASP A 350 9.62 9.12 33.68
CA ASP A 350 9.24 9.34 32.29
C ASP A 350 7.89 10.07 32.23
N PRO A 351 7.82 11.31 31.70
CA PRO A 351 6.56 12.06 31.62
C PRO A 351 5.71 11.62 30.41
N ALA A 352 5.71 10.33 30.09
CA ALA A 352 4.89 9.75 29.03
C ALA A 352 3.42 9.65 29.47
N HIS A 353 2.47 9.97 28.59
CA HIS A 353 1.03 9.94 28.84
C HIS A 353 0.29 9.00 27.87
N GLY A 354 1.00 8.08 27.24
CA GLY A 354 0.42 6.94 26.52
C GLY A 354 0.06 7.17 25.06
N LEU A 355 0.11 8.39 24.54
CA LEU A 355 -0.02 8.68 23.11
C LEU A 355 1.01 9.73 22.67
N SER A 356 1.73 9.40 21.61
CA SER A 356 2.54 10.37 20.87
C SER A 356 1.70 11.12 19.83
N ILE A 357 2.20 12.26 19.35
CA ILE A 357 1.69 12.99 18.18
C ILE A 357 2.85 13.38 17.27
N TYR A 358 2.63 13.43 15.96
CA TYR A 358 3.62 13.90 15.01
C TYR A 358 3.78 15.42 15.10
N PHE A 359 4.99 15.88 15.41
CA PHE A 359 5.39 17.28 15.45
C PHE A 359 6.85 17.43 14.95
N PRO A 360 7.07 17.45 13.62
CA PRO A 360 8.37 17.71 13.01
C PRO A 360 8.99 19.03 13.45
N ARG A 361 10.32 19.02 13.60
CA ARG A 361 11.12 20.18 14.04
C ARG A 361 11.77 20.91 12.88
N ARG A 362 11.91 20.23 11.73
CA ARG A 362 12.55 20.73 10.52
C ARG A 362 11.59 20.52 9.35
N ALA A 363 11.56 21.47 8.42
CA ALA A 363 10.75 21.35 7.20
C ALA A 363 11.06 20.05 6.42
N GLY A 364 12.33 19.65 6.40
CA GLY A 364 12.77 18.41 5.74
C GLY A 364 12.35 17.12 6.45
N ASP A 365 11.86 17.16 7.70
CA ASP A 365 11.28 15.99 8.37
C ASP A 365 9.80 15.79 8.01
N TYR A 366 9.13 16.83 7.50
CA TYR A 366 7.72 16.78 7.13
C TYR A 366 7.53 15.88 5.92
N ASN A 367 6.72 14.82 6.08
CA ASN A 367 6.60 13.74 5.08
C ASN A 367 7.94 13.05 4.74
N ASP A 368 8.95 13.15 5.60
CA ASP A 368 10.19 12.38 5.42
C ASP A 368 9.93 10.90 5.66
N SER A 369 10.32 10.08 4.71
CA SER A 369 10.01 8.66 4.71
C SER A 369 11.01 7.89 5.58
N LEU A 370 10.51 7.22 6.61
CA LEU A 370 11.35 6.44 7.53
C LEU A 370 11.87 5.13 6.94
N ARG A 371 11.14 4.56 5.98
CA ARG A 371 11.36 3.17 5.51
C ARG A 371 11.51 3.05 4.00
N TYR A 372 11.23 4.11 3.26
CA TYR A 372 11.17 4.10 1.79
C TYR A 372 12.00 5.21 1.17
N PRO A 373 12.50 5.01 -0.07
CA PRO A 373 13.02 6.12 -0.87
C PRO A 373 11.96 7.18 -1.20
N ILE A 374 10.68 6.77 -1.32
CA ILE A 374 9.54 7.63 -1.61
C ILE A 374 8.43 7.25 -0.64
N LEU A 375 7.89 8.23 0.08
CA LEU A 375 6.81 8.03 1.04
C LEU A 375 5.55 7.49 0.30
N PRO A 376 5.01 6.31 0.66
CA PRO A 376 3.88 5.75 -0.06
C PRO A 376 2.55 6.47 0.16
N SER A 377 2.38 7.11 1.31
CA SER A 377 1.19 7.87 1.67
C SER A 377 1.60 9.10 2.49
N PRO A 378 1.22 10.32 2.10
CA PRO A 378 1.54 11.54 2.84
C PRO A 378 0.75 11.62 4.16
N TYR A 379 1.23 12.43 5.11
CA TYR A 379 0.61 12.67 6.41
C TYR A 379 -0.82 13.19 6.28
N GLU A 380 -1.05 14.02 5.26
CA GLU A 380 -2.32 14.60 4.88
C GLU A 380 -3.36 13.56 4.43
N ALA A 381 -2.95 12.32 4.15
CA ALA A 381 -3.88 11.24 3.86
C ALA A 381 -4.43 10.58 5.14
N THR A 382 -3.91 10.91 6.32
CA THR A 382 -4.46 10.42 7.58
C THR A 382 -5.76 11.14 7.91
N ASN A 383 -6.74 10.43 8.48
CA ASN A 383 -8.01 11.04 8.89
C ASN A 383 -7.79 12.14 9.94
N PHE A 384 -6.73 12.04 10.74
CA PHE A 384 -6.40 13.03 11.77
C PHE A 384 -5.99 14.36 11.14
N ALA A 385 -5.07 14.34 10.16
CA ALA A 385 -4.70 15.53 9.42
C ALA A 385 -5.90 16.10 8.65
N ILE A 386 -6.67 15.25 7.95
CA ILE A 386 -7.86 15.69 7.21
C ILE A 386 -8.89 16.40 8.11
N TYR A 387 -9.04 15.95 9.36
CA TYR A 387 -10.06 16.47 10.27
C TYR A 387 -9.60 17.70 11.07
N THR A 388 -8.31 17.81 11.37
CA THR A 388 -7.79 18.83 12.30
C THR A 388 -6.94 19.86 11.57
N HIS A 389 -6.87 21.08 12.10
CA HIS A 389 -5.92 22.08 11.59
C HIS A 389 -4.46 21.84 12.05
N TRP A 390 -4.11 20.60 12.43
CA TRP A 390 -2.81 20.30 12.99
C TRP A 390 -1.72 20.34 11.91
N ASP A 391 -1.97 19.79 10.72
CA ASP A 391 -0.93 19.76 9.68
C ASP A 391 -0.71 21.14 9.03
N GLU A 392 -1.73 21.98 8.91
CA GLU A 392 -1.58 23.38 8.51
C GLU A 392 -0.75 24.15 9.54
N PHE A 393 -1.01 23.93 10.84
CA PHE A 393 -0.17 24.47 11.91
C PHE A 393 1.28 24.02 11.74
N LEU A 394 1.53 22.73 11.57
CA LEU A 394 2.88 22.19 11.41
C LEU A 394 3.59 22.81 10.19
N LYS A 395 2.93 22.85 9.04
CA LYS A 395 3.47 23.46 7.81
C LYS A 395 3.85 24.91 8.04
N THR A 396 2.94 25.70 8.61
CA THR A 396 3.17 27.13 8.89
C THR A 396 4.29 27.32 9.93
N PHE A 397 4.30 26.53 11.00
CA PHE A 397 5.33 26.56 12.05
C PHE A 397 6.73 26.30 11.46
N LEU A 398 6.83 25.31 10.57
CA LEU A 398 8.05 24.90 9.88
C LEU A 398 8.45 25.81 8.71
N GLY A 399 7.59 26.76 8.33
CA GLY A 399 7.81 27.59 7.14
C GLY A 399 7.73 26.79 5.84
N ILE A 400 7.01 25.66 5.85
CA ILE A 400 6.61 24.97 4.63
C ILE A 400 5.49 25.81 4.02
N ALA A 401 5.72 26.33 2.82
CA ALA A 401 4.68 27.04 2.11
C ALA A 401 3.49 26.09 1.92
N ASN A 402 2.28 26.56 2.26
CA ASN A 402 1.07 25.84 1.89
C ASN A 402 1.11 25.56 0.39
N ASN A 403 0.75 24.33 0.03
CA ASN A 403 0.84 23.85 -1.33
C ASN A 403 -0.47 23.19 -1.71
N THR A 404 -1.35 23.96 -2.33
CA THR A 404 -2.60 23.46 -2.86
C THR A 404 -2.33 22.89 -4.23
N ALA A 405 -2.61 21.60 -4.44
CA ALA A 405 -2.45 20.97 -5.74
C ALA A 405 -3.08 21.84 -6.85
N PRO A 406 -2.46 21.91 -8.04
CA PRO A 406 -3.03 22.67 -9.13
C PRO A 406 -4.44 22.21 -9.46
N THR A 407 -5.26 23.14 -9.92
CA THR A 407 -6.60 22.84 -10.45
C THR A 407 -6.51 21.78 -11.56
N LYS A 408 -7.54 20.91 -11.62
CA LYS A 408 -7.71 19.94 -12.70
C LYS A 408 -7.52 20.62 -14.07
N PRO A 409 -6.58 20.15 -14.92
CA PRO A 409 -6.28 20.82 -16.17
C PRO A 409 -7.49 20.92 -17.10
N THR A 410 -7.54 22.00 -17.87
CA THR A 410 -8.43 22.10 -19.03
C THR A 410 -7.69 21.62 -20.26
N ILE A 411 -8.29 20.69 -21.02
CA ILE A 411 -7.75 20.18 -22.29
C ILE A 411 -8.65 20.67 -23.41
N THR A 412 -8.12 21.48 -24.33
CA THR A 412 -8.87 21.93 -25.52
C THR A 412 -8.16 21.47 -26.78
N GLY A 413 -8.91 20.92 -27.72
CA GLY A 413 -8.39 20.43 -29.00
C GLY A 413 -9.50 19.81 -29.85
N PRO A 414 -9.17 19.30 -31.05
CA PRO A 414 -10.17 18.74 -31.94
C PRO A 414 -10.71 17.41 -31.41
N ALA A 415 -12.04 17.30 -31.27
CA ALA A 415 -12.72 16.06 -30.86
C ALA A 415 -12.78 14.99 -31.97
N LYS A 416 -12.36 15.33 -33.19
CA LYS A 416 -12.33 14.41 -34.35
C LYS A 416 -11.13 14.73 -35.23
N GLY A 417 -10.51 13.69 -35.79
CA GLY A 417 -9.33 13.84 -36.65
C GLY A 417 -9.27 12.83 -37.78
N LYS A 418 -8.15 12.79 -38.49
CA LYS A 418 -7.78 11.85 -39.54
C LYS A 418 -6.45 11.21 -39.16
N ILE A 419 -6.23 9.99 -39.62
CA ILE A 419 -4.99 9.24 -39.37
C ILE A 419 -3.80 10.01 -39.90
N GLY A 420 -2.72 10.06 -39.11
CA GLY A 420 -1.43 10.65 -39.48
C GLY A 420 -1.43 12.17 -39.60
N VAL A 421 -2.54 12.84 -39.26
CA VAL A 421 -2.60 14.30 -39.18
C VAL A 421 -2.21 14.72 -37.76
N ILE A 422 -1.30 15.68 -37.67
CA ILE A 422 -0.89 16.29 -36.40
C ILE A 422 -1.96 17.30 -35.98
N TYR A 423 -2.42 17.16 -34.74
CA TYR A 423 -3.40 18.01 -34.10
C TYR A 423 -2.79 18.70 -32.90
N GLU A 424 -3.16 19.97 -32.72
CA GLU A 424 -2.71 20.78 -31.59
C GLU A 424 -3.75 20.69 -30.46
N PHE A 425 -3.23 20.57 -29.24
CA PHE A 425 -3.98 20.55 -28.00
C PHE A 425 -3.42 21.60 -27.07
N THR A 426 -4.30 22.35 -26.41
CA THR A 426 -3.91 23.33 -25.42
C THR A 426 -4.28 22.85 -24.03
N ILE A 427 -3.35 23.01 -23.09
CA ILE A 427 -3.52 22.59 -21.70
C ILE A 427 -3.27 23.79 -20.78
N LYS A 428 -4.13 23.93 -19.77
CA LYS A 428 -3.99 24.95 -18.74
C LYS A 428 -4.49 24.45 -17.39
N ALA A 429 -3.68 24.67 -16.35
CA ALA A 429 -4.04 24.55 -14.94
C ALA A 429 -3.58 25.82 -14.20
N THR A 430 -4.22 26.07 -13.06
CA THR A 430 -3.93 27.18 -12.14
C THR A 430 -3.58 26.59 -10.79
N ASP A 431 -2.46 27.04 -10.24
CA ASP A 431 -2.00 26.80 -8.87
C ASP A 431 -2.50 27.90 -7.94
N ALA A 432 -2.94 27.56 -6.72
CA ALA A 432 -3.54 28.53 -5.81
C ALA A 432 -2.50 29.48 -5.20
N GLU A 433 -1.26 29.01 -5.05
CA GLU A 433 -0.12 29.77 -4.54
C GLU A 433 0.74 30.36 -5.67
N ASP A 434 0.19 30.39 -6.89
CA ASP A 434 0.82 30.91 -8.12
C ASP A 434 2.16 30.23 -8.45
N GLN A 435 2.35 28.98 -8.02
CA GLN A 435 3.57 28.23 -8.27
C GLN A 435 3.68 27.75 -9.73
N PRO A 436 4.90 27.53 -10.25
CA PRO A 436 5.09 26.92 -11.55
C PRO A 436 4.54 25.49 -11.61
N VAL A 437 3.85 25.18 -12.71
CA VAL A 437 3.20 23.88 -12.95
C VAL A 437 3.88 23.08 -14.05
N GLN A 438 3.92 21.76 -13.87
CA GLN A 438 4.29 20.76 -14.87
C GLN A 438 3.05 19.99 -15.32
N TYR A 439 3.03 19.49 -16.57
CA TYR A 439 1.91 18.72 -17.12
C TYR A 439 2.36 17.32 -17.56
N PHE A 440 1.56 16.31 -17.26
CA PHE A 440 1.71 14.96 -17.80
C PHE A 440 0.52 14.61 -18.67
N VAL A 441 0.76 14.15 -19.90
CA VAL A 441 -0.29 13.86 -20.88
C VAL A 441 -0.15 12.46 -21.44
N GLU A 442 -1.27 11.76 -21.50
CA GLU A 442 -1.42 10.45 -22.14
C GLU A 442 -2.37 10.55 -23.32
N TRP A 443 -1.97 10.02 -24.47
CA TRP A 443 -2.73 10.17 -25.72
C TRP A 443 -3.73 9.05 -25.99
N GLY A 444 -3.79 8.04 -25.13
CA GLY A 444 -4.68 6.89 -25.24
C GLY A 444 -4.22 5.81 -26.23
N ASP A 445 -3.09 5.99 -26.91
CA ASP A 445 -2.49 5.05 -27.88
C ASP A 445 -1.20 4.38 -27.35
N GLY A 446 -0.95 4.50 -26.03
CA GLY A 446 0.28 4.05 -25.37
C GLY A 446 1.39 5.10 -25.32
N ASN A 447 1.27 6.23 -26.03
CA ASN A 447 2.26 7.32 -25.95
C ASN A 447 1.92 8.31 -24.84
N THR A 448 2.96 8.87 -24.21
CA THR A 448 2.87 9.91 -23.18
C THR A 448 3.91 11.00 -23.42
N THR A 449 3.74 12.16 -22.80
CA THR A 449 4.70 13.27 -22.88
C THR A 449 5.81 13.20 -21.84
N GLY A 450 5.69 12.35 -20.82
CA GLY A 450 6.36 12.59 -19.54
C GLY A 450 5.88 13.90 -18.89
N TRP A 451 6.63 14.40 -17.91
CA TRP A 451 6.37 15.70 -17.30
C TRP A 451 6.96 16.83 -18.16
N LEU A 452 6.09 17.71 -18.67
CA LEU A 452 6.43 18.91 -19.42
C LEU A 452 6.45 20.13 -18.50
N GLY A 453 7.47 20.99 -18.61
CA GLY A 453 7.58 22.23 -17.83
C GLY A 453 8.88 22.32 -17.02
N PRO A 454 8.94 23.19 -15.99
CA PRO A 454 7.81 23.97 -15.43
C PRO A 454 7.36 25.15 -16.31
N TYR A 455 6.08 25.51 -16.17
CA TYR A 455 5.42 26.68 -16.79
C TYR A 455 4.80 27.54 -15.69
N ASN A 456 4.54 28.83 -15.95
CA ASN A 456 3.90 29.68 -14.94
C ASN A 456 2.47 29.19 -14.65
N SER A 457 1.98 29.39 -13.42
CA SER A 457 0.57 29.13 -13.08
C SER A 457 -0.36 29.86 -14.06
N SER A 458 -1.47 29.21 -14.43
CA SER A 458 -2.43 29.72 -15.42
C SER A 458 -1.90 29.91 -16.84
N GLN A 459 -0.63 29.57 -17.13
CA GLN A 459 -0.08 29.59 -18.48
C GLN A 459 -0.69 28.46 -19.31
N GLN A 460 -1.23 28.83 -20.47
CA GLN A 460 -1.67 27.86 -21.47
C GLN A 460 -0.48 27.39 -22.31
N ILE A 461 -0.30 26.08 -22.41
CA ILE A 461 0.70 25.45 -23.28
C ILE A 461 0.02 24.82 -24.50
N THR A 462 0.77 24.65 -25.59
CA THR A 462 0.31 23.95 -26.79
C THR A 462 1.22 22.76 -27.06
N ILE A 463 0.63 21.59 -27.25
CA ILE A 463 1.31 20.34 -27.56
C ILE A 463 0.62 19.62 -28.70
N ASN A 464 1.37 18.85 -29.46
CA ASN A 464 0.91 18.30 -30.73
C ASN A 464 0.98 16.77 -30.71
N HIS A 465 -0.03 16.11 -31.26
CA HIS A 465 -0.04 14.65 -31.42
C HIS A 465 -0.74 14.20 -32.69
N SER A 466 -0.41 13.00 -33.17
CA SER A 466 -1.08 12.36 -34.30
C SER A 466 -1.31 10.89 -34.01
N TRP A 467 -2.47 10.37 -34.41
CA TRP A 467 -2.80 8.95 -34.27
C TRP A 467 -2.60 8.19 -35.57
N LEU A 468 -2.00 7.00 -35.46
CA LEU A 468 -1.74 6.12 -36.60
C LEU A 468 -2.81 5.03 -36.76
N THR A 469 -3.65 4.81 -35.75
CA THR A 469 -4.71 3.80 -35.75
C THR A 469 -6.10 4.45 -35.71
N LYS A 470 -7.11 3.68 -36.15
CA LYS A 470 -8.51 4.11 -36.25
C LYS A 470 -9.25 3.73 -34.98
N GLU A 471 -9.31 4.64 -34.02
CA GLU A 471 -9.96 4.41 -32.72
C GLU A 471 -10.59 5.70 -32.18
N THR A 472 -11.31 5.58 -31.07
CA THR A 472 -11.62 6.73 -30.21
C THR A 472 -10.62 6.72 -29.06
N PHE A 473 -9.73 7.70 -29.03
CA PHE A 473 -8.70 7.81 -28.01
C PHE A 473 -9.17 8.71 -26.88
N THR A 474 -8.81 8.34 -25.65
CA THR A 474 -9.03 9.20 -24.47
C THR A 474 -7.73 9.88 -24.12
N VAL A 475 -7.61 11.16 -24.46
CA VAL A 475 -6.49 11.99 -24.03
C VAL A 475 -6.69 12.33 -22.56
N ARG A 476 -5.69 12.06 -21.72
CA ARG A 476 -5.71 12.39 -20.28
C ARG A 476 -4.60 13.35 -19.94
N ALA A 477 -4.85 14.33 -19.07
CA ALA A 477 -3.82 15.22 -18.55
C ALA A 477 -3.98 15.47 -17.06
N LYS A 478 -2.87 15.58 -16.33
CA LYS A 478 -2.80 16.08 -14.94
C LYS A 478 -1.68 17.12 -14.83
N ALA A 479 -1.78 17.99 -13.83
CA ALA A 479 -0.77 18.97 -13.49
C ALA A 479 -0.10 18.64 -12.14
N LYS A 480 1.09 19.16 -11.94
CA LYS A 480 1.83 19.09 -10.67
C LYS A 480 2.54 20.41 -10.42
N ASP A 481 2.51 20.92 -9.20
CA ASP A 481 3.23 22.15 -8.84
C ASP A 481 4.73 21.89 -8.57
N SER A 482 5.42 22.94 -8.12
CA SER A 482 6.85 22.92 -7.82
C SER A 482 7.22 22.16 -6.55
N LEU A 483 6.26 21.97 -5.64
CA LEU A 483 6.41 21.23 -4.39
C LEU A 483 5.91 19.78 -4.49
N GLY A 484 5.35 19.41 -5.65
CA GLY A 484 5.03 18.04 -6.03
C GLY A 484 3.57 17.63 -5.87
N ALA A 485 2.65 18.51 -5.46
CA ALA A 485 1.25 18.11 -5.36
C ALA A 485 0.60 18.04 -6.75
N GLU A 486 -0.15 16.96 -6.98
CA GLU A 486 -0.71 16.60 -8.28
C GLU A 486 -2.22 16.83 -8.33
N SER A 487 -2.71 17.31 -9.47
CA SER A 487 -4.13 17.51 -9.73
C SER A 487 -4.84 16.19 -10.06
N GLU A 488 -6.17 16.21 -9.96
CA GLU A 488 -7.04 15.23 -10.62
C GLU A 488 -6.79 15.15 -12.14
N TRP A 489 -7.07 13.98 -12.73
CA TRP A 489 -6.98 13.78 -14.18
C TRP A 489 -8.15 14.44 -14.93
N ALA A 490 -7.82 15.19 -15.98
CA ALA A 490 -8.73 15.65 -17.01
C ALA A 490 -8.74 14.70 -18.21
N THR A 491 -9.86 14.62 -18.92
CA THR A 491 -10.02 13.73 -20.06
C THR A 491 -10.69 14.43 -21.24
N LEU A 492 -10.28 14.09 -22.47
CA LEU A 492 -10.87 14.54 -23.73
C LEU A 492 -10.91 13.38 -24.73
N ALA A 493 -12.08 13.06 -25.26
CA ALA A 493 -12.24 12.00 -26.27
C ALA A 493 -12.00 12.53 -27.70
N VAL A 494 -11.14 11.85 -28.47
CA VAL A 494 -10.80 12.20 -29.86
C VAL A 494 -11.13 11.02 -30.79
N LYS A 495 -12.02 11.24 -31.76
CA LYS A 495 -12.47 10.20 -32.69
C LYS A 495 -11.76 10.27 -34.05
N ILE A 496 -11.05 9.21 -34.42
CA ILE A 496 -10.45 9.04 -35.75
C ILE A 496 -11.33 8.07 -36.58
N PRO A 497 -12.12 8.55 -37.56
CA PRO A 497 -13.17 7.77 -38.21
C PRO A 497 -12.65 6.77 -39.26
N VAL A 498 -13.39 5.67 -39.40
CA VAL A 498 -13.20 4.64 -40.45
C VAL A 498 -13.74 5.15 -41.79
N ALA A 499 -12.94 5.10 -42.86
CA ALA A 499 -13.42 5.25 -44.23
C ALA A 499 -13.61 3.87 -44.88
N LEU A 500 -14.85 3.52 -45.27
CA LEU A 500 -15.19 2.27 -45.95
C LEU A 500 -14.94 2.37 -47.47
N GLY A 501 -14.05 1.54 -48.01
CA GLY A 501 -13.86 1.38 -49.46
C GLY A 501 -13.11 0.07 -49.80
N LYS A 502 -13.48 -0.59 -50.90
CA LYS A 502 -12.80 -1.81 -51.41
C LYS A 502 -11.68 -1.45 -52.40
N SER A 503 -10.49 -2.03 -52.22
CA SER A 503 -9.39 -1.89 -53.19
C SER A 503 -9.61 -2.85 -54.37
N ARG A 504 -9.33 -2.40 -55.60
CA ARG A 504 -9.48 -3.21 -56.83
C ARG A 504 -8.20 -3.22 -57.65
N ILE A 505 -7.79 -4.40 -58.07
CA ILE A 505 -6.60 -4.63 -58.90
C ILE A 505 -7.03 -5.43 -60.14
N ILE A 506 -6.64 -4.99 -61.33
CA ILE A 506 -6.84 -5.71 -62.59
C ILE A 506 -5.52 -6.35 -63.00
N LEU A 507 -5.52 -7.65 -63.28
CA LEU A 507 -4.36 -8.41 -63.72
C LEU A 507 -4.63 -8.99 -65.11
N ILE A 508 -3.73 -8.75 -66.06
CA ILE A 508 -3.84 -9.24 -67.45
C ILE A 508 -2.46 -9.62 -67.98
N GLY A 509 -2.22 -10.89 -68.29
CA GLY A 509 -1.04 -11.25 -69.08
C GLY A 509 -0.61 -12.71 -69.01
N LYS A 510 0.59 -12.97 -69.52
CA LYS A 510 1.14 -14.31 -69.69
C LYS A 510 1.83 -14.79 -68.42
N ILE A 511 1.64 -16.07 -68.10
CA ILE A 511 2.24 -16.74 -66.94
C ILE A 511 2.96 -18.03 -67.37
N THR A 512 4.02 -18.43 -66.67
CA THR A 512 4.76 -19.70 -66.92
C THR A 512 4.18 -20.87 -66.14
N SER A 513 3.57 -20.63 -64.98
CA SER A 513 2.99 -21.67 -64.15
C SER A 513 1.81 -21.16 -63.34
N VAL A 514 0.92 -22.08 -62.96
CA VAL A 514 -0.16 -21.87 -61.99
C VAL A 514 -0.23 -23.06 -61.04
N GLU A 515 -0.18 -22.80 -59.75
CA GLU A 515 -0.37 -23.80 -58.69
C GLU A 515 -1.74 -23.57 -58.05
N LYS A 516 -2.65 -24.53 -58.14
CA LYS A 516 -4.01 -24.40 -57.57
C LYS A 516 -4.06 -25.00 -56.18
N ASN A 517 -4.21 -24.16 -55.16
CA ASN A 517 -4.42 -24.57 -53.77
C ASN A 517 -5.92 -24.64 -53.48
N LYS A 518 -6.57 -25.68 -54.01
CA LYS A 518 -8.01 -25.89 -53.79
C LYS A 518 -8.29 -26.25 -52.32
N PRO A 519 -9.36 -25.71 -51.71
CA PRO A 519 -10.43 -24.90 -52.30
C PRO A 519 -10.23 -23.37 -52.18
N VAL A 520 -9.07 -22.90 -51.72
CA VAL A 520 -8.93 -21.54 -51.17
C VAL A 520 -8.33 -20.50 -52.13
N GLY A 521 -7.53 -20.91 -53.12
CA GLY A 521 -6.95 -19.97 -54.09
C GLY A 521 -5.95 -20.59 -55.06
N PHE A 522 -5.14 -19.74 -55.69
CA PHE A 522 -4.08 -20.17 -56.61
C PHE A 522 -2.87 -19.23 -56.56
N ARG A 523 -1.71 -19.74 -56.98
CA ARG A 523 -0.48 -18.96 -57.22
C ARG A 523 -0.12 -18.99 -58.69
N PHE A 524 0.57 -17.97 -59.18
CA PHE A 524 1.05 -17.92 -60.57
C PHE A 524 2.44 -17.27 -60.67
N LEU A 525 3.17 -17.60 -61.74
CA LEU A 525 4.44 -16.96 -62.10
C LEU A 525 4.27 -16.09 -63.36
N PRO A 526 4.43 -14.75 -63.29
CA PRO A 526 4.23 -13.87 -64.43
C PRO A 526 5.42 -13.86 -65.39
N ILE A 527 5.18 -14.08 -66.69
CA ILE A 527 6.14 -13.75 -67.76
C ILE A 527 6.06 -12.26 -68.06
N LYS A 528 4.82 -11.78 -68.21
CA LYS A 528 4.50 -10.39 -68.55
C LYS A 528 3.03 -10.14 -68.23
N VAL A 529 2.76 -9.69 -67.01
CA VAL A 529 1.41 -9.37 -66.51
C VAL A 529 1.30 -7.88 -66.24
N LEU A 530 0.30 -7.23 -66.82
CA LEU A 530 -0.05 -5.85 -66.51
C LEU A 530 -0.92 -5.83 -65.26
N GLU A 531 -0.50 -5.06 -64.26
CA GLU A 531 -1.26 -4.73 -63.06
C GLU A 531 -1.77 -3.30 -63.15
N ILE A 532 -3.08 -3.09 -62.97
CA ILE A 532 -3.68 -1.77 -62.80
C ILE A 532 -4.37 -1.75 -61.44
N SER A 533 -3.87 -0.93 -60.51
CA SER A 533 -4.38 -0.89 -59.14
C SER A 533 -5.11 0.42 -58.85
N LYS A 534 -6.22 0.33 -58.10
CA LYS A 534 -6.84 1.44 -57.37
C LYS A 534 -7.04 1.01 -55.93
N ILE A 535 -6.05 1.31 -55.10
CA ILE A 535 -6.05 1.03 -53.66
C ILE A 535 -6.66 2.24 -52.93
N VAL A 536 -7.51 1.98 -51.94
CA VAL A 536 -8.11 3.04 -51.12
C VAL A 536 -7.01 3.79 -50.37
N GLY A 537 -6.97 5.11 -50.52
CA GLY A 537 -5.93 5.97 -49.91
C GLY A 537 -4.66 6.13 -50.76
N GLN A 538 -4.60 5.52 -51.94
CA GLN A 538 -3.47 5.68 -52.88
C GLN A 538 -3.94 6.13 -54.26
N ASN A 539 -3.04 6.73 -55.03
CA ASN A 539 -3.29 7.05 -56.43
C ASN A 539 -3.36 5.77 -57.27
N LYS A 540 -4.05 5.82 -58.41
CA LYS A 540 -4.06 4.71 -59.37
C LYS A 540 -2.63 4.44 -59.84
N THR A 541 -2.23 3.18 -59.86
CA THR A 541 -0.92 2.78 -60.40
C THR A 541 -1.08 1.79 -61.54
N THR A 542 -0.04 1.70 -62.37
CA THR A 542 0.05 0.71 -63.44
C THR A 542 1.47 0.15 -63.43
N LYS A 543 1.61 -1.17 -63.31
CA LYS A 543 2.90 -1.86 -63.20
C LYS A 543 2.94 -3.05 -64.16
N MET A 544 4.11 -3.32 -64.74
CA MET A 544 4.39 -4.57 -65.45
C MET A 544 5.09 -5.55 -64.50
N LEU A 545 4.61 -6.79 -64.48
CA LEU A 545 5.16 -7.89 -63.69
C LEU A 545 5.85 -8.88 -64.64
N ASP A 546 7.14 -9.16 -64.42
CA ASP A 546 7.95 -10.11 -65.19
C ASP A 546 8.86 -10.95 -64.26
N GLU A 547 9.59 -11.92 -64.83
CA GLU A 547 10.42 -12.88 -64.08
C GLU A 547 11.78 -12.31 -63.63
N THR A 548 12.09 -11.04 -63.92
CA THR A 548 13.42 -10.48 -63.62
C THR A 548 13.59 -10.18 -62.12
N PHE A 549 14.68 -10.70 -61.56
CA PHE A 549 15.09 -10.69 -60.15
C PHE A 549 14.69 -9.43 -59.34
N GLY A 550 13.86 -9.64 -58.31
CA GLY A 550 13.81 -8.76 -57.13
C GLY A 550 12.52 -7.96 -56.89
N GLU A 551 11.55 -7.98 -57.81
CA GLU A 551 10.36 -7.10 -57.72
C GLU A 551 9.00 -7.80 -57.65
N TYR A 552 8.94 -9.00 -57.08
CA TYR A 552 7.69 -9.55 -56.53
C TYR A 552 7.90 -10.14 -55.12
N PRO A 553 7.03 -9.81 -54.15
CA PRO A 553 7.13 -10.37 -52.81
C PRO A 553 6.75 -11.86 -52.84
N CYS A 554 7.29 -12.58 -51.86
CA CYS A 554 6.89 -13.91 -51.45
C CYS A 554 5.40 -14.21 -51.73
N CYS A 555 5.18 -15.10 -52.71
CA CYS A 555 3.94 -15.84 -52.96
C CYS A 555 2.77 -15.01 -53.54
N GLY A 556 2.69 -14.88 -54.87
CA GLY A 556 1.53 -14.35 -55.64
C GLY A 556 0.25 -15.18 -55.51
N TYR A 557 -0.25 -15.33 -54.30
CA TYR A 557 -1.45 -16.07 -53.95
C TYR A 557 -2.70 -15.19 -54.08
N LEU A 558 -3.64 -15.65 -54.89
CA LEU A 558 -4.95 -15.01 -55.10
C LEU A 558 -6.05 -15.92 -54.54
N PRO A 559 -6.79 -15.48 -53.50
CA PRO A 559 -7.94 -16.22 -53.00
C PRO A 559 -9.05 -16.30 -54.05
N PHE A 560 -9.70 -17.46 -54.19
CA PHE A 560 -10.84 -17.59 -55.13
C PHE A 560 -12.04 -16.70 -54.74
N SER A 561 -12.18 -16.38 -53.46
CA SER A 561 -13.20 -15.46 -52.94
C SER A 561 -12.98 -14.00 -53.37
N GLU A 562 -11.74 -13.64 -53.64
CA GLU A 562 -11.31 -12.26 -53.91
C GLU A 562 -10.98 -12.03 -55.39
N PHE A 563 -10.66 -13.08 -56.13
CA PHE A 563 -10.35 -13.02 -57.55
C PHE A 563 -11.50 -13.52 -58.42
N LYS A 564 -11.93 -12.69 -59.39
CA LYS A 564 -12.87 -13.07 -60.44
C LYS A 564 -12.21 -12.93 -61.79
N GLY A 565 -12.02 -14.04 -62.49
CA GLY A 565 -11.36 -14.05 -63.79
C GLY A 565 -11.07 -15.45 -64.35
N ILE A 566 -10.31 -15.46 -65.44
CA ILE A 566 -9.87 -16.66 -66.15
C ILE A 566 -8.40 -16.92 -65.81
N VAL A 567 -8.12 -18.14 -65.34
CA VAL A 567 -6.77 -18.63 -65.06
C VAL A 567 -6.55 -19.93 -65.79
N THR A 568 -5.58 -19.95 -66.70
CA THR A 568 -5.14 -21.13 -67.44
C THR A 568 -3.68 -21.43 -67.12
N LYS A 569 -3.09 -22.47 -67.73
CA LYS A 569 -1.66 -22.76 -67.58
C LYS A 569 -0.73 -21.64 -68.07
N ASN A 570 -1.18 -20.79 -69.00
CA ASN A 570 -0.33 -19.81 -69.69
C ASN A 570 -0.87 -18.37 -69.63
N LEU A 571 -2.04 -18.14 -69.03
CA LEU A 571 -2.75 -16.85 -69.05
C LEU A 571 -3.47 -16.59 -67.73
N LEU A 572 -3.36 -15.35 -67.24
CA LEU A 572 -4.12 -14.78 -66.14
C LEU A 572 -4.85 -13.51 -66.59
N VAL A 573 -6.17 -13.47 -66.44
CA VAL A 573 -6.99 -12.28 -66.70
C VAL A 573 -8.09 -12.18 -65.65
N GLY A 574 -8.13 -11.11 -64.86
CA GLY A 574 -9.23 -10.91 -63.92
C GLY A 574 -9.06 -9.73 -62.97
N ILE A 575 -10.06 -9.60 -62.09
CA ILE A 575 -10.11 -8.56 -61.06
C ILE A 575 -9.89 -9.22 -59.70
N TRP A 576 -8.91 -8.71 -58.96
CA TRP A 576 -8.70 -9.01 -57.55
C TRP A 576 -9.28 -7.88 -56.71
N VAL A 577 -10.23 -8.21 -55.83
CA VAL A 577 -10.88 -7.29 -54.90
C VAL A 577 -10.42 -7.63 -53.49
N ILE A 578 -9.67 -6.71 -52.88
CA ILE A 578 -9.19 -6.88 -51.51
C ILE A 578 -10.26 -6.31 -50.58
N PRO A 579 -10.90 -7.15 -49.73
CA PRO A 579 -11.77 -6.66 -48.67
C PRO A 579 -10.95 -5.82 -47.70
N SER A 580 -11.47 -4.65 -47.30
CA SER A 580 -10.86 -3.79 -46.29
C SER A 580 -11.05 -4.33 -44.88
#